data_AF-A0A318GZ76-F1
#
_entry.id   AF-A0A318GZ76-F1
#
_cell.length_a   1.000
_cell.length_b   1.000
_cell.length_c   1.000
_cell.angle_alpha   90.00
_cell.angle_beta   90.00
_cell.angle_gamma   90.00
#
_symmetry.space_group_name_H-M   'P 1'
#
loop_
_entity.id
_entity.type
_entity.pdbx_description
1 polymer ?
#
loop_
_entity_poly.entity_id
_entity_poly.type
_entity_poly.pdbx_seq_one_letter_code
_entity_poly.pdbx_strand_id
1 'polypeptide(L)'
;MAAASGAAVWLVVLLAVLLANLPFLNERLFAVGPRRSDKPLAWRLLELVVYAGLVVLVGLALEARQAQVHAQGWQFYAVVLAVFLTLAFPGFVWRYLRRASRTV
;
A
#
# COMPACT_ATOMS: atom_id res chain seq x y z
N MET A 1 -15.55 -22.15 13.19
CA MET A 1 -15.85 -21.20 12.09
C MET A 1 -15.39 -19.76 12.34
N ALA A 2 -14.84 -19.38 13.50
CA ALA A 2 -14.40 -17.99 13.77
C ALA A 2 -13.01 -17.59 13.20
N ALA A 3 -12.20 -18.56 12.74
CA ALA A 3 -10.84 -18.29 12.25
C ALA A 3 -10.79 -17.70 10.83
N ALA A 4 -11.84 -17.92 10.01
CA ALA A 4 -11.85 -17.52 8.60
C ALA A 4 -11.86 -15.98 8.42
N SER A 5 -12.55 -15.26 9.30
CA SER A 5 -12.63 -13.79 9.26
C SER A 5 -11.32 -13.15 9.74
N GLY A 6 -10.72 -13.67 10.81
CA GLY A 6 -9.44 -13.18 11.32
C GLY A 6 -8.29 -13.36 10.32
N ALA A 7 -8.23 -14.52 9.66
CA ALA A 7 -7.21 -14.79 8.64
C ALA A 7 -7.31 -13.83 7.43
N ALA A 8 -8.54 -13.53 6.97
CA ALA A 8 -8.76 -12.59 5.88
C ALA A 8 -8.31 -11.15 6.25
N VAL A 9 -8.61 -10.70 7.48
CA VAL A 9 -8.16 -9.38 7.98
C VAL A 9 -6.64 -9.31 8.00
N TRP A 10 -5.97 -10.30 8.59
CA TRP A 10 -4.51 -10.35 8.64
C TRP A 10 -3.87 -10.41 7.25
N LEU A 11 -4.49 -11.12 6.30
CA LEU A 11 -4.02 -11.16 4.92
C LEU A 11 -4.07 -9.77 4.27
N VAL A 12 -5.17 -9.03 4.42
CA VAL A 12 -5.29 -7.66 3.90
C VAL A 12 -4.28 -6.73 4.56
N VAL A 13 -4.07 -6.84 5.87
CA VAL A 13 -3.07 -6.03 6.60
C VAL A 13 -1.65 -6.34 6.10
N LEU A 14 -1.27 -7.60 5.98
CA LEU A 14 0.04 -7.99 5.46
C LEU A 14 0.22 -7.51 4.01
N LEU A 15 -0.80 -7.65 3.17
CA LEU A 15 -0.80 -7.14 1.80
C LEU A 15 -0.64 -5.63 1.77
N ALA A 16 -1.31 -4.90 2.66
CA ALA A 16 -1.19 -3.44 2.77
C ALA A 16 0.23 -3.02 3.14
N VAL A 17 0.84 -3.67 4.12
CA VAL A 17 2.23 -3.39 4.53
C VAL A 17 3.19 -3.64 3.36
N LEU A 18 3.05 -4.77 2.65
CA LEU A 18 3.91 -5.10 1.53
C LEU A 18 3.75 -4.11 0.37
N LEU A 19 2.52 -3.85 -0.06
CA LEU A 19 2.22 -2.97 -1.18
C LEU A 19 2.57 -1.50 -0.88
N ALA A 20 2.42 -1.03 0.37
CA ALA A 20 2.80 0.32 0.77
C ALA A 20 4.31 0.55 0.67
N ASN A 21 5.13 -0.48 0.90
CA ASN A 21 6.60 -0.38 0.91
C ASN A 21 7.25 -0.77 -0.43
N LEU A 22 6.54 -1.54 -1.26
CA LEU A 22 6.94 -1.96 -2.60
C LEU A 22 7.44 -0.83 -3.54
N PRO A 23 6.78 0.33 -3.65
CA PRO A 23 7.25 1.43 -4.51
C PRO A 23 8.57 2.07 -4.04
N PHE A 24 8.98 1.81 -2.80
CA PHE A 24 10.22 2.34 -2.23
C PHE A 24 11.38 1.35 -2.32
N LEU A 25 11.08 0.06 -2.21
CA LEU A 25 12.06 -1.03 -2.26
C LEU A 25 12.51 -1.37 -3.69
N ASN A 26 11.68 -1.12 -4.71
CA ASN A 26 11.98 -1.48 -6.09
C ASN A 26 12.13 -0.23 -6.99
N GLU A 27 13.15 -0.22 -7.85
CA GLU A 27 13.35 0.85 -8.86
C GLU A 27 12.57 0.58 -10.17
N ARG A 28 11.87 -0.54 -10.23
CA ARG A 28 10.95 -0.86 -11.33
C ARG A 28 9.61 -0.13 -11.15
N LEU A 29 9.03 0.34 -12.25
CA LEU A 29 7.64 0.79 -12.25
C LEU A 29 6.70 -0.35 -11.87
N PHE A 30 5.84 -0.18 -10.87
CA PHE A 30 4.87 -1.19 -10.44
C PHE A 30 5.46 -2.61 -10.20
N ALA A 31 6.72 -2.71 -9.77
CA ALA A 31 7.48 -3.96 -9.64
C ALA A 31 7.75 -4.77 -10.93
N VAL A 32 7.03 -4.54 -12.03
CA VAL A 32 7.13 -5.31 -13.28
C VAL A 32 7.71 -4.49 -14.44
N GLY A 33 7.54 -3.17 -14.43
CA GLY A 33 7.91 -2.25 -15.50
C GLY A 33 9.40 -1.90 -15.60
N PRO A 34 9.75 -1.03 -16.57
CA PRO A 34 11.14 -0.64 -16.85
C PRO A 34 11.78 0.06 -15.63
N ARG A 35 13.06 -0.26 -15.39
CA ARG A 35 13.88 0.41 -14.35
C ARG A 35 14.04 1.87 -14.75
N ARG A 36 13.63 2.79 -13.87
CA ARG A 36 13.88 4.22 -14.04
C ARG A 36 14.82 4.70 -12.95
N SER A 37 16.03 5.11 -13.35
CA SER A 37 17.08 5.63 -12.46
C SER A 37 16.64 6.90 -11.71
N ASP A 38 15.87 7.76 -12.39
CA ASP A 38 15.30 8.99 -11.83
C ASP A 38 13.78 8.88 -11.77
N LYS A 39 13.26 8.13 -10.81
CA LYS A 39 11.80 8.00 -10.61
C LYS A 39 11.31 9.20 -9.79
N PRO A 40 10.59 10.18 -10.38
CA PRO A 40 10.16 11.37 -9.65
C PRO A 40 9.19 10.98 -8.52
N LEU A 41 9.20 11.77 -7.45
CA LEU A 41 8.40 11.52 -6.25
C LEU A 41 6.89 11.44 -6.58
N ALA A 42 6.42 12.26 -7.52
CA ALA A 42 5.04 12.21 -8.02
C ALA A 42 4.64 10.82 -8.56
N TRP A 43 5.57 10.10 -9.19
CA TRP A 43 5.32 8.74 -9.70
C TRP A 43 5.25 7.70 -8.59
N ARG A 44 6.01 7.88 -7.51
CA ARG A 44 5.89 7.03 -6.32
C ARG A 44 4.57 7.26 -5.59
N LEU A 45 4.11 8.52 -5.54
CA LEU A 45 2.81 8.88 -4.99
C LEU A 45 1.67 8.28 -5.83
N LEU A 46 1.78 8.32 -7.16
CA LEU A 46 0.77 7.70 -8.03
C LEU A 46 0.74 6.17 -7.83
N GLU A 47 1.89 5.51 -7.75
CA GLU A 47 1.96 4.08 -7.43
C GLU A 47 1.34 3.76 -6.07
N LEU A 48 1.60 4.58 -5.04
CA LEU A 48 0.98 4.46 -3.72
C LEU A 48 -0.54 4.53 -3.79
N VAL A 49 -1.10 5.49 -4.54
CA VAL A 49 -2.55 5.62 -4.70
C VAL A 49 -3.14 4.39 -5.40
N VAL A 50 -2.47 3.88 -6.44
CA VAL A 50 -2.91 2.67 -7.13
C VAL A 50 -2.84 1.44 -6.21
N TYR A 51 -1.77 1.29 -5.44
CA TYR A 51 -1.64 0.18 -4.49
C TYR A 51 -2.64 0.28 -3.33
N ALA A 52 -2.94 1.48 -2.84
CA ALA A 52 -4.01 1.70 -1.86
C ALA A 52 -5.36 1.24 -2.42
N GLY A 53 -5.66 1.60 -3.67
CA GLY A 53 -6.86 1.14 -4.37
C GLY A 53 -6.91 -0.38 -4.51
N LEU A 54 -5.79 -1.04 -4.84
CA LEU A 54 -5.72 -2.50 -4.91
C LEU A 54 -5.99 -3.18 -3.57
N VAL A 55 -5.44 -2.66 -2.47
CA VAL A 55 -5.71 -3.19 -1.11
C VAL A 55 -7.19 -3.05 -0.77
N VAL A 56 -7.79 -1.90 -1.05
CA VAL A 56 -9.23 -1.66 -0.85
C VAL A 56 -10.06 -2.65 -1.67
N LEU A 57 -9.74 -2.83 -2.95
CA LEU A 57 -10.45 -3.77 -3.83
C LEU A 57 -10.35 -5.22 -3.32
N VAL A 58 -9.18 -5.65 -2.84
CA VAL A 58 -9.01 -6.98 -2.26
C VAL A 58 -9.80 -7.12 -0.95
N GLY A 59 -9.77 -6.11 -0.08
CA GLY A 59 -10.57 -6.08 1.14
C GLY A 59 -12.07 -6.21 0.86
N LEU A 60 -12.59 -5.39 -0.06
CA LEU A 60 -14.00 -5.43 -0.48
C LEU A 60 -14.38 -6.76 -1.12
N ALA A 61 -13.51 -7.33 -1.96
CA ALA A 61 -13.75 -8.64 -2.59
C ALA A 61 -13.81 -9.77 -1.56
N LEU A 62 -13.00 -9.71 -0.50
CA LEU A 62 -13.03 -10.66 0.61
C LEU A 62 -14.26 -10.46 1.50
N GLU A 63 -14.64 -9.21 1.75
CA GLU A 63 -15.84 -8.85 2.53
C GLU A 63 -17.12 -9.31 1.82
N ALA A 64 -17.22 -9.08 0.50
CA ALA A 64 -18.33 -9.54 -0.34
C ALA A 64 -18.52 -11.06 -0.36
N ARG A 65 -17.47 -11.83 -0.05
CA ARG A 65 -17.54 -13.31 0.03
C ARG A 65 -18.09 -13.79 1.37
N GLN A 66 -18.00 -12.97 2.42
CA GLN A 66 -18.38 -13.35 3.79
C GLN A 66 -19.68 -12.67 4.24
N ALA A 67 -20.00 -11.49 3.71
CA ALA A 67 -21.17 -10.70 4.11
C ALA A 67 -21.65 -9.76 2.99
N GLN A 68 -22.81 -9.14 3.19
CA GLN A 68 -23.27 -8.03 2.36
C GLN A 68 -22.34 -6.82 2.57
N VAL A 69 -21.79 -6.27 1.49
CA VAL A 69 -20.93 -5.09 1.55
C VAL A 69 -21.81 -3.88 1.90
N HIS A 70 -21.57 -3.29 3.06
CA HIS A 70 -22.26 -2.06 3.46
C HIS A 70 -21.71 -0.87 2.67
N ALA A 71 -22.57 0.11 2.40
CA ALA A 71 -22.17 1.35 1.73
C ALA A 71 -21.19 2.14 2.62
N GLN A 72 -19.90 2.11 2.25
CA GLN A 72 -18.85 2.85 2.92
C GLN A 72 -18.82 4.31 2.42
N GLY A 73 -18.88 5.26 3.35
CA GLY A 73 -18.76 6.69 3.04
C GLY A 73 -17.35 7.09 2.62
N TRP A 74 -17.20 8.31 2.10
CA TRP A 74 -15.90 8.86 1.69
C TRP A 74 -14.84 8.84 2.82
N GLN A 75 -15.30 8.91 4.07
CA GLN A 75 -14.45 8.89 5.27
C GLN A 75 -13.66 7.58 5.40
N PHE A 76 -14.27 6.45 5.01
CA PHE A 76 -13.59 5.15 5.04
C PHE A 76 -12.34 5.18 4.15
N TYR A 77 -12.50 5.65 2.91
CA TYR A 77 -11.40 5.75 1.95
C TYR A 77 -10.32 6.74 2.41
N ALA A 78 -10.71 7.84 3.06
CA ALA A 78 -9.76 8.79 3.63
C ALA A 78 -8.92 8.18 4.76
N VAL A 79 -9.56 7.44 5.68
CA VAL A 79 -8.87 6.74 6.77
C VAL A 79 -7.96 5.64 6.24
N VAL A 80 -8.42 4.84 5.28
CA VAL A 80 -7.58 3.80 4.65
C VAL A 80 -6.37 4.42 3.96
N LEU A 81 -6.55 5.53 3.24
CA LEU A 81 -5.45 6.25 2.61
C LEU A 81 -4.45 6.76 3.66
N ALA A 82 -4.92 7.35 4.76
CA ALA A 82 -4.06 7.83 5.84
C ALA A 82 -3.24 6.69 6.46
N VAL A 83 -3.88 5.55 6.78
CA VAL A 83 -3.19 4.36 7.30
C VAL A 83 -2.16 3.84 6.30
N PHE A 84 -2.52 3.80 5.01
CA PHE A 84 -1.62 3.33 3.96
C PHE A 84 -0.38 4.23 3.82
N LEU A 85 -0.55 5.55 3.92
CA LEU A 85 0.55 6.51 3.94
C LEU A 85 1.44 6.35 5.17
N THR A 86 0.88 6.06 6.35
CA THR A 86 1.66 5.74 7.56
C THR A 86 2.50 4.47 7.36
N LEU A 87 1.92 3.42 6.75
CA LEU A 87 2.64 2.17 6.46
C LEU A 87 3.73 2.34 5.39
N ALA A 88 3.59 3.32 4.51
CA ALA A 88 4.56 3.67 3.47
C ALA A 88 5.80 4.41 4.03
N PHE A 89 5.69 5.01 5.21
CA PHE A 89 6.74 5.79 5.84
C PHE A 89 8.10 5.08 5.99
N PRO A 90 8.20 3.82 6.49
CA PRO A 90 9.49 3.14 6.62
C PRO A 90 10.22 2.98 5.28
N GLY A 91 9.51 2.63 4.20
CA GLY A 91 10.08 2.59 2.84
C GLY A 91 10.57 3.97 2.38
N PHE A 92 9.80 5.03 2.64
CA PHE A 92 10.19 6.40 2.34
C PHE A 92 11.49 6.79 3.06
N VAL A 93 11.57 6.57 4.38
CA VAL A 93 12.75 6.90 5.20
C VAL A 93 13.98 6.14 4.70
N TRP A 94 13.85 4.84 4.42
CA TRP A 94 14.96 4.03 3.94
C TRP A 94 15.53 4.54 2.62
N ARG A 95 14.67 4.96 1.68
CA ARG A 95 15.11 5.39 0.35
C ARG A 95 15.63 6.82 0.31
N TYR A 96 15.03 7.73 1.08
CA TYR A 96 15.31 9.16 1.04
C TYR A 96 16.29 9.61 2.13
N LEU A 97 16.11 9.20 3.39
CA LEU A 97 17.03 9.61 4.46
C LEU A 97 18.34 8.81 4.42
N ARG A 98 18.29 7.48 4.23
CA ARG A 98 19.50 6.64 4.27
C ARG A 98 20.46 6.89 3.10
N ARG A 99 20.00 7.47 2.00
CA ARG A 99 20.84 7.84 0.85
C ARG A 99 21.49 9.23 1.03
N ALA A 100 20.87 10.11 1.81
CA ALA A 100 21.40 11.44 2.12
C ALA A 100 22.55 11.40 3.16
N SER A 101 22.60 10.37 4.02
CA SER A 101 23.64 10.24 5.06
C SER A 101 25.00 9.71 4.57
N ARG A 102 25.20 9.51 3.26
CA ARG A 102 26.45 8.97 2.68
C ARG A 102 27.39 10.03 2.09
N THR A 103 27.11 11.32 2.30
CA THR A 103 27.91 12.44 1.81
C THR A 103 28.50 13.29 2.94
N VAL A 104 29.09 12.63 3.95
CA VAL A 104 29.99 13.28 4.91
C VAL A 104 31.34 12.56 4.84
#